data_AF-A0A2G9NT48-F1
#
_entry.id   AF-A0A2G9NT48-F1
#
_cell.length_a   1.000
_cell.length_b   1.000
_cell.length_c   1.000
_cell.angle_alpha   90.00
_cell.angle_beta   90.00
_cell.angle_gamma   90.00
#
_symmetry.space_group_name_H-M   'P 1'
#
loop_
_entity.id
_entity.type
_entity.pdbx_description
1 polymer ?
#
loop_
_entity_poly.entity_id
_entity_poly.type
_entity_poly.pdbx_seq_one_letter_code
_entity_poly.pdbx_strand_id
1 'polypeptide(L)'
;TPWFGLFGSKSGFDSLKECFGEQLDKIHAIESGMSADPSMLWRFEEVANGKVRVVSFSDAHSFWPWRIGREATIFDIEELSYDNIIKAIRTGQGLKGTIETPPEYGRYHWDGHRNCNFSCGPEETKKLNRICPKCGGKLIIGVEYRVEELAKKNKGFTPKNSVQFRKLLPLHELLVLHTGSGIASKGNWEMYNSLIEKFGNEFNILLRVNKEDLISKEVKLKLIDLIIRNREGKIKIKPGYDGEYGVAMLEEQKKLF
;
A
#
# COMPACT_ATOMS: atom_id res chain seq x y z
N THR A 1 -10.53 -0.86 -5.95
CA THR A 1 -9.65 -1.74 -5.15
C THR A 1 -9.56 -3.10 -5.81
N PRO A 2 -8.46 -3.85 -5.74
CA PRO A 2 -8.33 -5.19 -6.33
C PRO A 2 -9.32 -6.31 -5.86
N TRP A 3 -10.34 -5.98 -5.08
CA TRP A 3 -11.53 -6.82 -4.88
C TRP A 3 -12.68 -6.39 -5.81
N PHE A 4 -12.92 -5.07 -5.95
CA PHE A 4 -13.80 -4.42 -6.94
C PHE A 4 -12.98 -3.37 -7.71
N GLY A 5 -12.47 -3.75 -8.87
CA GLY A 5 -11.57 -2.92 -9.67
C GLY A 5 -11.20 -3.62 -10.97
N LEU A 6 -10.36 -2.97 -11.77
CA LEU A 6 -9.98 -3.41 -13.11
C LEU A 6 -9.57 -4.89 -13.17
N PHE A 7 -8.72 -5.31 -12.23
CA PHE A 7 -8.25 -6.71 -12.11
C PHE A 7 -8.88 -7.45 -10.94
N GLY A 8 -10.01 -6.95 -10.40
CA GLY A 8 -10.61 -7.47 -9.18
C GLY A 8 -11.04 -8.94 -9.27
N SER A 9 -10.93 -9.68 -8.16
CA SER A 9 -11.43 -11.07 -8.08
C SER A 9 -12.97 -11.15 -8.18
N LYS A 10 -13.67 -10.04 -7.94
CA LYS A 10 -15.10 -9.88 -8.23
C LYS A 10 -15.26 -8.91 -9.41
N SER A 11 -15.90 -9.37 -10.49
CA SER A 11 -16.27 -8.57 -11.67
C SER A 11 -15.12 -7.85 -12.40
N GLY A 12 -13.87 -8.24 -12.18
CA GLY A 12 -12.72 -7.71 -12.90
C GLY A 12 -12.48 -8.40 -14.25
N PHE A 13 -11.50 -7.88 -14.99
CA PHE A 13 -11.01 -8.40 -16.26
C PHE A 13 -9.69 -9.15 -16.05
N ASP A 14 -9.31 -9.99 -17.01
CA ASP A 14 -8.04 -10.72 -17.00
C ASP A 14 -6.92 -9.96 -17.74
N SER A 15 -7.25 -8.89 -18.47
CA SER A 15 -6.28 -8.02 -19.15
C SER A 15 -6.80 -6.59 -19.36
N LEU A 16 -5.89 -5.63 -19.62
CA LEU A 16 -6.31 -4.28 -20.02
C LEU A 16 -7.02 -4.29 -21.38
N LYS A 17 -6.59 -5.17 -22.29
CA LYS A 17 -7.21 -5.32 -23.61
C LYS A 17 -8.67 -5.74 -23.52
N GLU A 18 -9.00 -6.66 -22.61
CA GLU A 18 -10.37 -7.10 -22.38
C GLU A 18 -11.24 -5.95 -21.85
N CYS A 19 -10.71 -5.12 -20.93
CA CYS A 19 -11.44 -4.00 -20.37
C CYS A 19 -11.63 -2.84 -21.36
N PHE A 20 -10.57 -2.43 -22.04
CA PHE A 20 -10.54 -1.19 -22.83
C PHE A 20 -10.65 -1.40 -24.34
N GLY A 21 -10.54 -2.64 -24.83
CA GLY A 21 -10.64 -2.96 -26.26
C GLY A 21 -9.72 -2.09 -27.12
N GLU A 22 -10.31 -1.44 -28.11
CA GLU A 22 -9.62 -0.55 -29.05
C GLU A 22 -9.06 0.73 -28.40
N GLN A 23 -9.51 1.07 -27.19
CA GLN A 23 -9.01 2.25 -26.47
C GLN A 23 -7.75 1.97 -25.65
N LEU A 24 -7.24 0.72 -25.65
CA LEU A 24 -6.08 0.32 -24.87
C LEU A 24 -4.86 1.22 -25.11
N ASP A 25 -4.64 1.68 -26.34
CA ASP A 25 -3.49 2.53 -26.69
C ASP A 25 -3.60 3.97 -26.16
N LYS A 26 -4.76 4.34 -25.62
CA LYS A 26 -4.99 5.61 -24.92
C LYS A 26 -4.80 5.50 -23.41
N ILE A 27 -4.55 4.30 -22.89
CA ILE A 27 -4.27 4.07 -21.47
C ILE A 27 -2.77 4.15 -21.25
N HIS A 28 -2.35 5.11 -20.42
CA HIS A 28 -0.92 5.39 -20.18
C HIS A 28 -0.45 5.03 -18.77
N ALA A 29 -1.38 4.89 -17.83
CA ALA A 29 -1.11 4.54 -16.46
C ALA A 29 -2.29 3.78 -15.85
N ILE A 30 -1.99 3.02 -14.81
CA ILE A 30 -2.95 2.37 -13.92
C ILE A 30 -2.65 2.81 -12.50
N GLU A 31 -3.70 2.94 -11.70
CA GLU A 31 -3.57 3.22 -10.27
C GLU A 31 -3.37 1.93 -9.49
N SER A 32 -2.40 1.89 -8.57
CA SER A 32 -2.20 0.78 -7.63
C SER A 32 -3.43 0.56 -6.76
N GLY A 33 -3.83 1.64 -6.09
CA GLY A 33 -4.86 1.69 -5.07
C GLY A 33 -4.50 0.83 -3.84
N MET A 34 -5.13 1.14 -2.71
CA MET A 34 -4.83 0.59 -1.37
C MET A 34 -4.77 -0.94 -1.17
N SER A 35 -5.06 -1.78 -2.16
CA SER A 35 -4.93 -3.24 -2.01
C SER A 35 -3.84 -3.87 -2.86
N ALA A 36 -3.12 -3.08 -3.66
CA ALA A 36 -1.95 -3.53 -4.39
C ALA A 36 -0.83 -2.49 -4.27
N ASP A 37 0.40 -2.91 -4.53
CA ASP A 37 1.54 -2.00 -4.67
C ASP A 37 2.18 -2.17 -6.07
N PRO A 38 3.13 -1.31 -6.46
CA PRO A 38 3.79 -1.43 -7.75
C PRO A 38 4.48 -2.78 -7.96
N SER A 39 5.05 -3.41 -6.93
CA SER A 39 5.69 -4.73 -7.07
C SER A 39 4.72 -5.84 -7.45
N MET A 40 3.46 -5.73 -6.99
CA MET A 40 2.38 -6.63 -7.41
C MET A 40 2.00 -6.37 -8.88
N LEU A 41 1.84 -5.10 -9.27
CA LEU A 41 1.38 -4.72 -10.61
C LEU A 41 2.45 -4.85 -11.69
N TRP A 42 3.73 -4.70 -11.36
CA TRP A 42 4.87 -4.85 -12.29
C TRP A 42 4.93 -6.21 -12.99
N ARG A 43 4.20 -7.18 -12.45
CA ARG A 43 4.14 -8.54 -12.98
C ARG A 43 3.10 -8.70 -14.08
N PHE A 44 2.23 -7.71 -14.29
CA PHE A 44 1.28 -7.69 -15.39
C PHE A 44 1.96 -7.28 -16.69
N GLU A 45 1.49 -7.79 -17.82
CA GLU A 45 2.17 -7.70 -19.11
C GLU A 45 2.45 -6.26 -19.53
N GLU A 46 1.43 -5.40 -19.51
CA GLU A 46 1.49 -4.02 -19.96
C GLU A 46 2.32 -3.13 -19.02
N VAL A 47 2.45 -3.51 -17.74
CA VAL A 47 3.33 -2.80 -16.81
C VAL A 47 4.77 -3.29 -16.98
N ALA A 48 4.95 -4.60 -17.12
CA ALA A 48 6.26 -5.24 -17.26
C ALA A 48 7.00 -4.80 -18.54
N ASN A 49 6.27 -4.61 -19.64
CA ASN A 49 6.83 -4.12 -20.91
C ASN A 49 6.91 -2.58 -21.00
N GLY A 50 6.42 -1.87 -19.97
CA GLY A 50 6.47 -0.41 -19.90
C GLY A 50 5.41 0.32 -20.75
N LYS A 51 4.39 -0.39 -21.27
CA LYS A 51 3.25 0.23 -21.98
C LYS A 51 2.47 1.17 -21.07
N VAL A 52 2.20 0.74 -19.83
CA VAL A 52 1.53 1.56 -18.82
C VAL A 52 2.40 1.74 -17.58
N ARG A 53 2.23 2.90 -16.93
CA ARG A 53 2.94 3.23 -15.69
C ARG A 53 2.05 2.98 -14.48
N VAL A 54 2.67 2.84 -13.31
CA VAL A 54 1.94 2.77 -12.05
C VAL A 54 1.94 4.16 -11.41
N VAL A 55 0.75 4.64 -11.07
CA VAL A 55 0.52 5.84 -10.27
C VAL A 55 -0.25 5.45 -9.01
N SER A 56 -0.26 6.32 -8.01
CA SER A 56 -0.90 6.05 -6.72
C SER A 56 -1.55 7.32 -6.15
N PHE A 57 -2.79 7.19 -5.68
CA PHE A 57 -3.60 8.29 -5.18
C PHE A 57 -4.46 7.81 -4.01
N SER A 58 -4.72 8.70 -3.05
CA SER A 58 -5.34 8.32 -1.77
C SER A 58 -6.81 7.87 -1.83
N ASP A 59 -7.54 8.19 -2.90
CA ASP A 59 -9.00 8.02 -2.96
C ASP A 59 -9.71 8.59 -1.70
N ALA A 60 -9.35 9.84 -1.37
CA ALA A 60 -9.69 10.44 -0.09
C ALA A 60 -11.15 10.91 -0.07
N HIS A 61 -11.94 10.33 0.83
CA HIS A 61 -13.34 10.69 1.09
C HIS A 61 -13.52 11.52 2.37
N SER A 62 -12.41 11.95 2.97
CA SER A 62 -12.41 12.83 4.14
C SER A 62 -11.08 13.55 4.22
N PHE A 63 -11.08 14.71 4.86
CA PHE A 63 -9.92 15.60 4.99
C PHE A 63 -8.87 15.12 6.01
N TRP A 64 -9.11 14.00 6.70
CA TRP A 64 -8.24 13.54 7.77
C TRP A 64 -6.84 13.16 7.26
N PRO A 65 -5.74 13.48 7.98
CA PRO A 65 -4.37 13.18 7.53
C PRO A 65 -4.09 11.69 7.28
N TRP A 66 -4.76 10.79 8.00
CA TRP A 66 -4.69 9.33 7.75
C TRP A 66 -5.57 8.85 6.58
N ARG A 67 -6.09 9.79 5.79
CA ARG A 67 -6.92 9.53 4.61
C ARG A 67 -6.38 10.29 3.40
N ILE A 68 -6.25 11.61 3.49
CA ILE A 68 -5.65 12.41 2.42
C ILE A 68 -4.14 12.16 2.35
N GLY A 69 -3.61 11.83 1.18
CA GLY A 69 -2.18 11.57 1.01
C GLY A 69 -1.65 10.26 1.61
N ARG A 70 -2.52 9.35 2.09
CA ARG A 70 -2.10 7.98 2.48
C ARG A 70 -1.49 7.18 1.33
N GLU A 71 -1.81 7.59 0.11
CA GLU A 71 -1.21 7.15 -1.15
C GLU A 71 -0.96 8.38 -2.00
N ALA A 72 0.17 8.42 -2.69
CA ALA A 72 0.59 9.59 -3.45
C ALA A 72 1.57 9.25 -4.57
N THR A 73 1.59 10.09 -5.60
CA THR A 73 2.58 10.04 -6.67
C THR A 73 3.58 11.18 -6.50
N ILE A 74 4.87 10.88 -6.60
CA ILE A 74 5.97 11.83 -6.47
C ILE A 74 6.40 12.27 -7.87
N PHE A 75 6.25 13.57 -8.13
CA PHE A 75 6.63 14.21 -9.37
C PHE A 75 7.89 15.08 -9.18
N ASP A 76 8.75 15.09 -10.19
CA ASP A 76 9.87 16.01 -10.38
C ASP A 76 9.66 16.71 -11.72
N ILE A 77 9.02 17.87 -11.65
CA ILE A 77 8.56 18.66 -12.79
C ILE A 77 9.01 20.10 -12.59
N GLU A 78 9.28 20.80 -13.68
CA GLU A 78 9.81 22.17 -13.66
C GLU A 78 8.84 23.15 -12.98
N GLU A 79 7.55 23.02 -13.27
CA GLU A 79 6.48 23.81 -12.66
C GLU A 79 5.24 22.93 -12.40
N LEU A 80 4.47 23.29 -11.37
CA LEU A 80 3.21 22.65 -11.03
C LEU A 80 2.11 23.12 -12.00
N SER A 81 1.99 22.44 -13.13
CA SER A 81 0.94 22.67 -14.13
C SER A 81 0.29 21.35 -14.56
N TYR A 82 -0.97 21.45 -15.02
CA TYR A 82 -1.71 20.29 -15.53
C TYR A 82 -0.94 19.57 -16.63
N ASP A 83 -0.38 20.33 -17.58
CA ASP A 83 0.34 19.80 -18.73
C ASP A 83 1.58 19.01 -18.30
N ASN A 84 2.33 19.51 -17.32
CA ASN A 84 3.51 18.83 -16.81
C ASN A 84 3.16 17.54 -16.03
N ILE A 85 2.09 17.56 -15.23
CA ILE A 85 1.61 16.35 -14.53
C ILE A 85 1.17 15.28 -15.55
N ILE A 86 0.35 15.66 -16.53
CA ILE A 86 -0.14 14.72 -17.54
C ILE A 86 1.01 14.22 -18.42
N LYS A 87 1.96 15.08 -18.80
CA LYS A 87 3.18 14.67 -19.51
C LYS A 87 3.96 13.64 -18.69
N ALA A 88 4.14 13.86 -17.39
CA ALA A 88 4.84 12.92 -16.52
C ALA A 88 4.12 11.56 -16.43
N ILE A 89 2.79 11.56 -16.31
CA ILE A 89 1.99 10.31 -16.30
C ILE A 89 2.04 9.61 -17.66
N ARG A 90 2.00 10.34 -18.78
CA ARG A 90 1.95 9.76 -20.13
C ARG A 90 3.31 9.29 -20.66
N THR A 91 4.38 9.94 -20.24
CA THR A 91 5.74 9.70 -20.77
C THR A 91 6.68 9.08 -19.73
N GLY A 92 6.39 9.24 -18.44
CA GLY A 92 7.26 8.84 -17.32
C GLY A 92 8.34 9.86 -17.01
N GLN A 93 8.54 10.88 -17.86
CA GLN A 93 9.50 11.94 -17.61
C GLN A 93 9.00 12.81 -16.46
N GLY A 94 9.71 12.76 -15.33
CA GLY A 94 9.31 13.45 -14.10
C GLY A 94 8.49 12.60 -13.14
N LEU A 95 8.18 11.35 -13.46
CA LEU A 95 7.63 10.41 -12.48
C LEU A 95 8.78 9.83 -11.65
N LYS A 96 8.84 10.11 -10.34
CA LYS A 96 9.94 9.66 -9.46
C LYS A 96 9.60 8.47 -8.60
N GLY A 97 8.33 8.31 -8.27
CA GLY A 97 7.90 7.20 -7.46
C GLY A 97 6.51 7.37 -6.88
N THR A 98 6.14 6.44 -6.02
CA THR A 98 4.86 6.44 -5.32
C THR A 98 5.03 6.18 -3.83
N ILE A 99 4.05 6.63 -3.06
CA ILE A 99 3.84 6.29 -1.66
C ILE A 99 2.59 5.41 -1.64
N GLU A 100 2.70 4.23 -1.05
CA GLU A 100 1.66 3.23 -1.02
C GLU A 100 1.26 2.93 0.42
N THR A 101 -0.03 2.67 0.63
CA THR A 101 -0.46 1.99 1.84
C THR A 101 -0.02 0.52 1.73
N PRO A 102 0.52 -0.11 2.79
CA PRO A 102 0.87 -1.53 2.71
C PRO A 102 -0.39 -2.36 2.36
N PRO A 103 -0.41 -3.08 1.22
CA PRO A 103 -1.60 -3.77 0.75
C PRO A 103 -2.08 -4.86 1.70
N GLU A 104 -1.22 -5.34 2.59
CA GLU A 104 -1.48 -6.32 3.64
C GLU A 104 -2.55 -5.85 4.64
N TYR A 105 -2.75 -4.53 4.79
CA TYR A 105 -3.87 -3.99 5.58
C TYR A 105 -5.24 -4.26 4.95
N GLY A 106 -5.29 -4.49 3.64
CA GLY A 106 -6.52 -4.70 2.91
C GLY A 106 -7.35 -5.83 3.50
N ARG A 107 -8.66 -5.60 3.64
CA ARG A 107 -9.64 -6.58 4.16
C ARG A 107 -9.71 -7.91 3.42
N TYR A 108 -9.15 -7.94 2.22
CA TYR A 108 -9.18 -9.09 1.32
C TYR A 108 -7.79 -9.33 0.73
N HIS A 109 -6.71 -9.03 1.45
CA HIS A 109 -5.36 -9.21 0.91
C HIS A 109 -5.05 -10.70 0.68
N TRP A 110 -5.17 -11.50 1.74
CA TRP A 110 -5.01 -12.95 1.71
C TRP A 110 -6.32 -13.68 1.46
N ASP A 111 -6.19 -14.92 0.99
CA ASP A 111 -7.30 -15.86 0.94
C ASP A 111 -7.70 -16.24 2.35
N GLY A 112 -9.00 -16.44 2.61
CA GLY A 112 -9.39 -16.92 3.92
C GLY A 112 -10.85 -17.24 4.11
N HIS A 113 -11.15 -17.67 5.33
CA HIS A 113 -12.48 -17.99 5.81
C HIS A 113 -12.59 -17.51 7.27
N ARG A 114 -13.18 -16.33 7.44
CA ARG A 114 -13.28 -15.60 8.71
C ARG A 114 -13.98 -16.41 9.78
N ASN A 115 -15.07 -17.10 9.44
CA ASN A 115 -15.82 -17.94 10.39
C ASN A 115 -14.96 -19.06 11.00
N CYS A 116 -13.90 -19.46 10.30
CA CYS A 116 -12.96 -20.47 10.79
C CYS A 116 -11.63 -19.88 11.28
N ASN A 117 -11.47 -18.55 11.28
CA ASN A 117 -10.21 -17.85 11.60
C ASN A 117 -9.02 -18.52 10.88
N PHE A 118 -9.16 -18.68 9.56
CA PHE A 118 -8.15 -19.30 8.70
C PHE A 118 -7.85 -18.38 7.53
N SER A 119 -6.57 -18.13 7.29
CA SER A 119 -6.08 -17.44 6.12
C SER A 119 -4.74 -18.00 5.68
N CYS A 120 -4.45 -17.86 4.39
CA CYS A 120 -3.19 -18.31 3.83
C CYS A 120 -2.83 -17.50 2.58
N GLY A 121 -1.54 -17.52 2.24
CA GLY A 121 -1.05 -16.95 0.99
C GLY A 121 -1.39 -17.83 -0.22
N PRO A 122 -1.16 -17.32 -1.44
CA PRO A 122 -1.66 -17.95 -2.66
C PRO A 122 -1.16 -19.36 -2.96
N GLU A 123 0.10 -19.65 -2.60
CA GLU A 123 0.71 -20.97 -2.82
C GLU A 123 -0.03 -22.06 -2.03
N GLU A 124 -0.42 -21.76 -0.80
CA GLU A 124 -1.15 -22.69 0.06
C GLU A 124 -2.59 -22.84 -0.38
N THR A 125 -3.24 -21.73 -0.77
CA THR A 125 -4.59 -21.75 -1.36
C THR A 125 -4.67 -22.66 -2.58
N LYS A 126 -3.62 -22.69 -3.43
CA LYS A 126 -3.53 -23.61 -4.57
C LYS A 126 -3.47 -25.08 -4.12
N LYS A 127 -2.65 -25.41 -3.12
CA LYS A 127 -2.55 -26.79 -2.58
C LYS A 127 -3.87 -27.25 -1.95
N LEU A 128 -4.57 -26.34 -1.30
CA LEU A 128 -5.87 -26.59 -0.67
C LEU A 128 -7.04 -26.61 -1.65
N ASN A 129 -6.80 -26.42 -2.96
CA ASN A 129 -7.84 -26.32 -3.99
C ASN A 129 -8.94 -25.30 -3.63
N ARG A 130 -8.56 -24.19 -2.98
CA ARG A 130 -9.48 -23.13 -2.51
C ARG A 130 -10.51 -23.61 -1.47
N ILE A 131 -10.24 -24.71 -0.77
CA ILE A 131 -11.11 -25.26 0.27
C ILE A 131 -10.51 -24.99 1.65
N CYS A 132 -11.35 -24.55 2.58
CA CYS A 132 -10.97 -24.34 3.97
C CYS A 132 -10.67 -25.69 4.65
N PRO A 133 -9.46 -25.89 5.20
CA PRO A 133 -9.08 -27.15 5.82
C PRO A 133 -9.82 -27.42 7.14
N LYS A 134 -10.48 -26.41 7.72
CA LYS A 134 -11.21 -26.52 8.99
C LYS A 134 -12.65 -26.98 8.82
N CYS A 135 -13.33 -26.58 7.75
CA CYS A 135 -14.78 -26.84 7.59
C CYS A 135 -15.19 -27.35 6.20
N GLY A 136 -14.27 -27.47 5.24
CA GLY A 136 -14.58 -27.91 3.87
C GLY A 136 -15.30 -26.86 3.00
N GLY A 137 -15.58 -25.66 3.53
CA GLY A 137 -16.17 -24.55 2.78
C GLY A 137 -15.18 -23.91 1.80
N LYS A 138 -15.67 -23.13 0.84
CA LYS A 138 -14.81 -22.39 -0.10
C LYS A 138 -14.13 -21.21 0.59
N LEU A 139 -12.86 -20.98 0.28
CA LEU A 139 -12.12 -19.79 0.69
C LEU A 139 -12.58 -18.57 -0.14
N ILE A 140 -12.60 -17.41 0.52
CA ILE A 140 -12.77 -16.10 -0.11
C ILE A 140 -11.42 -15.70 -0.70
N ILE A 141 -11.34 -15.56 -2.03
CA ILE A 141 -10.09 -15.41 -2.78
C ILE A 141 -9.53 -14.00 -2.71
N GLY A 142 -8.37 -13.85 -2.08
CA GLY A 142 -7.74 -12.57 -1.81
C GLY A 142 -7.13 -11.89 -3.05
N VAL A 143 -6.73 -10.63 -2.86
CA VAL A 143 -6.06 -9.82 -3.87
C VAL A 143 -4.72 -10.43 -4.27
N GLU A 144 -3.92 -10.91 -3.31
CA GLU A 144 -2.61 -11.48 -3.62
C GLU A 144 -2.76 -12.69 -4.56
N TYR A 145 -3.77 -13.52 -4.33
CA TYR A 145 -4.06 -14.68 -5.19
C TYR A 145 -4.47 -14.24 -6.59
N ARG A 146 -5.34 -13.23 -6.70
CA ARG A 146 -5.76 -12.71 -8.00
C ARG A 146 -4.59 -12.13 -8.79
N VAL A 147 -3.66 -11.45 -8.12
CA VAL A 147 -2.41 -10.99 -8.75
C VAL A 147 -1.59 -12.18 -9.24
N GLU A 148 -1.46 -13.25 -8.44
CA GLU A 148 -0.77 -14.48 -8.88
C GLU A 148 -1.39 -15.14 -10.11
N GLU A 149 -2.71 -15.11 -10.24
CA GLU A 149 -3.41 -15.67 -11.41
C GLU A 149 -3.10 -14.89 -12.70
N LEU A 150 -3.01 -13.56 -12.60
CA LEU A 150 -2.83 -12.68 -13.76
C LEU A 150 -1.37 -12.42 -14.11
N ALA A 151 -0.46 -12.61 -13.16
CA ALA A 151 0.96 -12.33 -13.31
C ALA A 151 1.58 -13.08 -14.51
N LYS A 152 2.29 -12.33 -15.36
CA LYS A 152 3.14 -12.86 -16.44
C LYS A 152 4.62 -12.91 -16.07
N LYS A 153 4.98 -12.36 -14.90
CA LYS A 153 6.33 -12.37 -14.34
C LYS A 153 6.30 -12.91 -12.90
N ASN A 154 7.42 -13.48 -12.47
CA ASN A 154 7.58 -14.03 -11.13
C ASN A 154 7.56 -12.93 -10.05
N LYS A 155 7.26 -13.31 -8.80
CA LYS A 155 7.43 -12.44 -7.64
C LYS A 155 8.87 -11.87 -7.62
N GLY A 156 9.00 -10.59 -7.29
CA GLY A 156 10.29 -9.87 -7.27
C GLY A 156 10.74 -9.32 -8.62
N PHE A 157 9.98 -9.52 -9.71
CA PHE A 157 10.28 -8.88 -10.98
C PHE A 157 10.22 -7.35 -10.87
N THR A 158 11.24 -6.68 -11.41
CA THR A 158 11.35 -5.22 -11.45
C THR A 158 11.55 -4.77 -12.90
N PRO A 159 10.65 -3.96 -13.48
CA PRO A 159 10.83 -3.40 -14.83
C PRO A 159 12.08 -2.54 -14.92
N LYS A 160 12.76 -2.54 -16.07
CA LYS A 160 14.02 -1.79 -16.27
C LYS A 160 13.90 -0.28 -15.97
N ASN A 161 12.73 0.31 -16.26
CA ASN A 161 12.44 1.73 -16.07
C ASN A 161 11.45 1.96 -14.91
N SER A 162 11.39 1.05 -13.94
CA SER A 162 10.50 1.19 -12.79
C SER A 162 10.91 2.37 -11.91
N VAL A 163 9.93 3.14 -11.48
CA VAL A 163 10.12 4.16 -10.45
C VAL A 163 10.12 3.52 -9.07
N GLN A 164 10.77 4.16 -8.08
CA GLN A 164 10.78 3.63 -6.72
C GLN A 164 9.39 3.76 -6.08
N PHE A 165 9.08 2.91 -5.10
CA PHE A 165 7.91 3.11 -4.26
C PHE A 165 8.27 2.89 -2.80
N ARG A 166 7.48 3.49 -1.91
CA ARG A 166 7.63 3.33 -0.47
C ARG A 166 6.30 2.96 0.15
N LYS A 167 6.28 1.89 0.93
CA LYS A 167 5.14 1.55 1.79
C LYS A 167 5.23 2.39 3.05
N LEU A 168 4.22 3.21 3.34
CA LEU A 168 4.20 4.06 4.53
C LEU A 168 2.85 4.00 5.22
N LEU A 169 2.88 3.98 6.54
CA LEU A 169 1.73 4.31 7.37
C LEU A 169 1.68 5.81 7.63
N PRO A 170 0.48 6.42 7.61
CA PRO A 170 0.29 7.79 8.06
C PRO A 170 0.80 8.00 9.49
N LEU A 171 1.25 9.21 9.80
CA LEU A 171 1.84 9.54 11.10
C LEU A 171 0.88 9.26 12.25
N HIS A 172 -0.41 9.52 12.07
CA HIS A 172 -1.44 9.19 13.06
C HIS A 172 -1.51 7.70 13.40
N GLU A 173 -1.28 6.80 12.44
CA GLU A 173 -1.25 5.36 12.71
C GLU A 173 -0.02 4.98 13.54
N LEU A 174 1.13 5.63 13.28
CA LEU A 174 2.31 5.46 14.14
C LEU A 174 2.08 5.99 15.56
N LEU A 175 1.30 7.06 15.72
CA LEU A 175 0.92 7.58 17.04
C LEU A 175 -0.01 6.61 17.78
N VAL A 176 -0.94 5.95 17.09
CA VAL A 176 -1.75 4.86 17.66
C VAL A 176 -0.86 3.71 18.15
N LEU A 177 0.12 3.29 17.34
CA LEU A 177 1.09 2.27 17.72
C LEU A 177 1.98 2.71 18.90
N HIS A 178 2.26 4.00 19.01
CA HIS A 178 3.03 4.57 20.10
C HIS A 178 2.24 4.61 21.42
N THR A 179 1.02 5.16 21.39
CA THR A 179 0.22 5.48 22.59
C THR A 179 -0.75 4.38 23.00
N GLY A 180 -1.16 3.51 22.07
CA GLY A 180 -2.25 2.54 22.25
C GLY A 180 -3.65 3.19 22.31
N SER A 181 -3.76 4.50 22.06
CA SER A 181 -5.03 5.22 22.08
C SER A 181 -5.67 5.32 20.69
N GLY A 182 -6.95 5.68 20.63
CA GLY A 182 -7.70 5.79 19.37
C GLY A 182 -7.09 6.82 18.40
N ILE A 183 -7.27 6.59 17.10
CA ILE A 183 -6.65 7.41 16.03
C ILE A 183 -6.97 8.91 16.12
N ALA A 184 -8.17 9.26 16.58
CA ALA A 184 -8.62 10.64 16.74
C ALA A 184 -8.58 11.13 18.21
N SER A 185 -7.83 10.47 19.09
CA SER A 185 -7.72 10.88 20.49
C SER A 185 -7.09 12.27 20.60
N LYS A 186 -7.49 13.03 21.63
CA LYS A 186 -6.92 14.36 21.89
C LYS A 186 -5.39 14.33 22.01
N GLY A 187 -4.85 13.32 22.71
CA GLY A 187 -3.41 13.16 22.89
C GLY A 187 -2.68 12.87 21.57
N ASN A 188 -3.24 12.03 20.69
CA ASN A 188 -2.65 11.79 19.37
C ASN A 188 -2.66 13.07 18.51
N TRP A 189 -3.73 13.86 18.57
CA TRP A 189 -3.80 15.16 17.87
C TRP A 189 -2.78 16.17 18.39
N GLU A 190 -2.63 16.29 19.72
CA GLU A 190 -1.63 17.18 20.33
C GLU A 190 -0.21 16.79 19.89
N MET A 191 0.10 15.49 19.90
CA MET A 191 1.38 14.97 19.41
C MET A 191 1.59 15.24 17.91
N TYR A 192 0.57 14.96 17.09
CA TYR A 192 0.63 15.20 15.66
C TYR A 192 0.89 16.67 15.35
N ASN A 193 0.09 17.58 15.91
CA ASN A 193 0.25 19.02 15.67
C ASN A 193 1.61 19.52 16.14
N SER A 194 2.09 19.07 17.30
CA SER A 194 3.44 19.44 17.78
C SER A 194 4.55 19.00 16.82
N LEU A 195 4.43 17.81 16.20
CA LEU A 195 5.40 17.34 15.21
C LEU A 195 5.31 18.16 13.91
N ILE A 196 4.10 18.49 13.46
CA ILE A 196 3.89 19.34 12.28
C ILE A 196 4.48 20.74 12.51
N GLU A 197 4.29 21.34 13.68
CA GLU A 197 4.90 22.62 14.04
C GLU A 197 6.44 22.57 14.02
N LYS A 198 7.02 21.46 14.50
CA LYS A 198 8.48 21.28 14.58
C LYS A 198 9.13 20.99 13.22
N PHE A 199 8.42 20.31 12.31
CA PHE A 199 9.00 19.73 11.09
C PHE A 199 8.26 20.10 9.79
N GLY A 200 7.25 20.96 9.86
CA GLY A 200 6.52 21.53 8.73
C GLY A 200 5.36 20.67 8.23
N ASN A 201 5.62 19.43 7.80
CA ASN A 201 4.56 18.55 7.29
C ASN A 201 4.83 17.07 7.51
N GLU A 202 3.76 16.27 7.39
CA GLU A 202 3.79 14.82 7.62
C GLU A 202 4.79 14.10 6.71
N PHE A 203 4.81 14.38 5.41
CA PHE A 203 5.75 13.71 4.50
C PHE A 203 7.20 14.06 4.80
N ASN A 204 7.50 15.27 5.27
CA ASN A 204 8.85 15.62 5.70
C ASN A 204 9.27 14.74 6.89
N ILE A 205 8.40 14.60 7.88
CA ILE A 205 8.61 13.72 9.05
C ILE A 205 8.73 12.26 8.61
N LEU A 206 7.88 11.79 7.70
CA LEU A 206 7.86 10.38 7.31
C LEU A 206 8.95 10.01 6.31
N LEU A 207 9.56 10.96 5.57
CA LEU A 207 10.49 10.63 4.49
C LEU A 207 11.91 11.20 4.66
N ARG A 208 12.07 12.35 5.34
CA ARG A 208 13.29 13.17 5.20
C ARG A 208 14.01 13.47 6.52
N VAL A 209 13.29 13.85 7.57
CA VAL A 209 13.89 14.28 8.86
C VAL A 209 14.79 13.17 9.42
N ASN A 210 16.08 13.42 9.68
CA ASN A 210 16.96 12.37 10.20
C ASN A 210 16.65 12.04 11.68
N LYS A 211 17.34 11.02 12.22
CA LYS A 211 17.09 10.56 13.60
C LYS A 211 17.55 11.61 14.62
N GLU A 212 18.67 12.26 14.35
CA GLU A 212 19.32 13.25 15.20
C GLU A 212 18.43 14.48 15.40
N ASP A 213 17.76 14.94 14.34
CA ASP A 213 16.81 16.06 14.35
C ASP A 213 15.54 15.72 15.15
N LEU A 214 15.07 14.46 15.06
CA LEU A 214 13.96 14.01 15.91
C LEU A 214 14.34 14.02 17.39
N ILE A 215 15.56 13.58 17.72
CA ILE A 215 16.08 13.59 19.09
C ILE A 215 16.26 15.02 19.61
N SER A 216 16.84 15.92 18.80
CA SER A 216 17.10 17.31 19.19
C SER A 216 15.82 18.11 19.45
N LYS A 217 14.70 17.69 18.87
CA LYS A 217 13.36 18.24 19.12
C LYS A 217 12.55 17.47 20.17
N GLU A 218 13.23 16.64 20.97
CA GLU A 218 12.68 15.90 22.10
C GLU A 218 11.55 14.92 21.73
N VAL A 219 11.56 14.38 20.51
CA VAL A 219 10.61 13.32 20.13
C VAL A 219 10.94 12.05 20.91
N LYS A 220 9.92 11.37 21.45
CA LYS A 220 10.11 10.15 22.25
C LYS A 220 10.78 9.05 21.44
N LEU A 221 11.80 8.40 22.00
CA LEU A 221 12.58 7.35 21.32
C LEU A 221 11.73 6.23 20.69
N LYS A 222 10.67 5.78 21.37
CA LYS A 222 9.74 4.78 20.85
C LYS A 222 9.05 5.25 19.55
N LEU A 223 8.66 6.52 19.46
CA LEU A 223 8.06 7.06 18.25
C LEU A 223 9.09 7.26 17.14
N ILE A 224 10.32 7.66 17.48
CA ILE A 224 11.42 7.75 16.52
C ILE A 224 11.67 6.38 15.88
N ASP A 225 11.78 5.32 16.68
CA ASP A 225 11.95 3.95 16.18
C ASP A 225 10.82 3.54 15.23
N LEU A 226 9.55 3.82 15.58
CA LEU A 226 8.41 3.57 14.70
C LEU A 226 8.51 4.33 13.37
N ILE A 227 8.90 5.60 13.39
CA ILE A 227 9.08 6.42 12.18
C ILE A 227 10.18 5.83 11.29
N ILE A 228 11.31 5.42 11.86
CA ILE A 228 12.41 4.81 11.11
C ILE A 228 11.99 3.45 10.53
N ARG A 229 11.34 2.59 11.31
CA ARG A 229 10.82 1.30 10.80
C ARG A 229 9.80 1.49 9.70
N ASN A 230 8.94 2.51 9.80
CA ASN A 230 7.97 2.85 8.75
C ASN A 230 8.69 3.20 7.45
N ARG A 231 9.70 4.08 7.51
CA ARG A 231 10.53 4.47 6.35
C ARG A 231 11.19 3.29 5.66
N GLU A 232 11.65 2.34 6.45
CA GLU A 232 12.36 1.15 5.99
C GLU A 232 11.42 0.01 5.58
N GLY A 233 10.10 0.19 5.69
CA GLY A 233 9.12 -0.87 5.42
C GLY A 233 9.22 -2.06 6.37
N LYS A 234 9.73 -1.86 7.59
CA LYS A 234 9.99 -2.93 8.58
C LYS A 234 8.86 -3.13 9.59
N ILE A 235 7.75 -2.40 9.49
CA ILE A 235 6.57 -2.64 10.32
C ILE A 235 5.89 -3.91 9.81
N LYS A 236 5.95 -4.99 10.60
CA LYS A 236 5.28 -6.25 10.27
C LYS A 236 3.76 -6.06 10.33
N ILE A 237 3.05 -6.61 9.35
CA ILE A 237 1.60 -6.56 9.28
C ILE A 237 1.11 -7.99 9.17
N LYS A 238 0.19 -8.38 10.05
CA LYS A 238 -0.60 -9.59 9.86
C LYS A 238 -1.64 -9.29 8.77
N PRO A 239 -1.63 -9.99 7.61
CA PRO A 239 -2.49 -9.62 6.51
C PRO A 239 -3.98 -9.80 6.81
N GLY A 240 -4.79 -8.89 6.28
CA GLY A 240 -6.24 -8.98 6.31
C GLY A 240 -6.78 -10.02 5.33
N TYR A 241 -7.97 -10.54 5.62
CA TYR A 241 -8.64 -11.56 4.82
C TYR A 241 -10.14 -11.60 5.13
N ASP A 242 -10.95 -12.04 4.16
CA ASP A 242 -12.41 -12.23 4.30
C ASP A 242 -13.13 -11.14 5.11
N GLY A 243 -12.87 -9.86 4.79
CA GLY A 243 -13.53 -8.71 5.40
C GLY A 243 -12.84 -8.14 6.65
N GLU A 244 -11.83 -8.82 7.19
CA GLU A 244 -11.04 -8.37 8.33
C GLU A 244 -9.81 -7.59 7.88
N TYR A 245 -9.61 -6.39 8.43
CA TYR A 245 -8.41 -5.60 8.14
C TYR A 245 -7.16 -6.28 8.68
N GLY A 246 -6.04 -6.07 7.99
CA GLY A 246 -4.73 -6.42 8.52
C GLY A 246 -4.38 -5.60 9.75
N VAL A 247 -3.41 -6.08 10.53
CA VAL A 247 -3.04 -5.48 11.81
C VAL A 247 -1.53 -5.29 11.86
N ALA A 248 -1.06 -4.06 12.10
CA ALA A 248 0.35 -3.82 12.43
C ALA A 248 0.71 -4.54 13.73
N MET A 249 1.80 -5.29 13.67
CA MET A 249 2.36 -5.96 14.82
C MET A 249 3.43 -5.06 15.43
N LEU A 250 3.16 -4.56 16.63
CA LEU A 250 4.23 -4.18 17.56
C LEU A 250 4.94 -5.49 17.95
N GLU A 251 6.27 -5.47 18.04
CA GLU A 251 7.17 -6.63 18.14
C GLU A 251 6.57 -7.91 18.76
N GLU A 252 6.97 -9.05 18.20
CA GLU A 252 6.75 -10.37 18.79
C GLU A 252 6.99 -10.29 20.29
N GLN A 253 5.95 -10.59 21.10
CA GLN A 253 6.18 -10.99 22.47
C GLN A 253 7.22 -12.12 22.42
N LYS A 254 8.46 -11.81 22.77
CA LYS A 254 9.44 -12.83 23.14
C LYS A 254 8.85 -13.49 24.38
N LYS A 255 8.11 -14.57 24.17
CA LYS A 255 7.86 -15.54 25.22
C LYS A 255 9.23 -16.12 25.58
N LEU A 256 9.83 -15.54 26.61
CA LEU A 256 10.74 -16.30 27.46
C LEU A 256 9.80 -17.24 28.22
N PHE A 257 9.71 -18.48 27.74
CA PHE A 257 8.80 -19.57 28.14
C PHE A 257 7.42 -19.60 27.46
#